data_AF-F4PXU6-F1
#
_entry.id   AF-F4PXU6-F1
#
_cell.length_a   1.000
_cell.length_b   1.000
_cell.length_c   1.000
_cell.angle_alpha   90.00
_cell.angle_beta   90.00
_cell.angle_gamma   90.00
#
_symmetry.space_group_name_H-M   'P 1'
#
loop_
_entity.id
_entity.type
_entity.pdbx_description
1 polymer ?
#
loop_
_entity_poly.entity_id
_entity_poly.type
_entity_poly.pdbx_seq_one_letter_code
_entity_poly.pdbx_strand_id
1 'polypeptide(L)'
;MVKKGYKKKRQALRRQQEQEQRELENQNRIEQELKQIEHLQQLFKQQQPPPHITIDPIICKRVWSNIVLRRLICSKIGECIPISEENRIKLKRGYAAREIRQYKTELCNEEPPSGLTNQRFYECPVITADLFQYHYEYIHNQIKRSYERDDYVLVFISGNPRNVVDTWLFRRAFEYLKRTDPQSFMPHRLGDIWDNVIKSNNVELYNYVKTVLPMPFIRDIKQLVSRATKPFNPSPTIEYGVPAPPSNTKLLKSLLKDLKLIDPLETQWFTSCNYKNLVETGSIEIMETIDKYAGDYYRPTDATLMARAIETKQIESIRFLYKVCKIPISKVSMLQAAHFCDLSFIIALHDIDPGACRLYALFLHVMGTSFSNGSLRHSESKSEEWQDFKKEFYQLGKQLNYVDKKLQHQIDNKLPFRCIPKNIQQPQQHFKIFECNTSDSSIPTLSPFSFDNII
;
A
#
# COMPACT_ATOMS: atom_id res chain seq x y z
N MET A 1 -28.13 -40.77 -75.93
CA MET A 1 -27.73 -39.91 -74.79
C MET A 1 -28.76 -39.79 -73.64
N VAL A 2 -29.96 -40.41 -73.71
CA VAL A 2 -31.03 -40.21 -72.71
C VAL A 2 -30.93 -41.09 -71.43
N LYS A 3 -30.21 -42.23 -71.48
CA LYS A 3 -30.11 -43.16 -70.33
C LYS A 3 -29.20 -42.70 -69.17
N LYS A 4 -28.30 -41.72 -69.36
CA LYS A 4 -27.40 -41.21 -68.29
C LYS A 4 -28.09 -40.21 -67.35
N GLY A 5 -29.11 -39.47 -67.81
CA GLY A 5 -29.82 -38.47 -67.00
C GLY A 5 -30.73 -39.09 -65.92
N TYR A 6 -31.40 -40.20 -66.25
CA TYR A 6 -32.32 -40.89 -65.33
C TYR A 6 -31.61 -41.50 -64.11
N LYS A 7 -30.40 -42.04 -64.31
CA LYS A 7 -29.60 -42.63 -63.23
C LYS A 7 -29.11 -41.57 -62.25
N LYS A 8 -28.74 -40.38 -62.75
CA LYS A 8 -28.28 -39.24 -61.94
C LYS A 8 -29.42 -38.62 -61.13
N LYS A 9 -30.62 -38.50 -61.71
CA LYS A 9 -31.82 -37.99 -61.02
C LYS A 9 -32.30 -38.93 -59.91
N ARG A 10 -32.25 -40.25 -60.13
CA ARG A 10 -32.57 -41.26 -59.11
C ARG A 10 -31.56 -41.30 -57.96
N GLN A 11 -30.29 -41.03 -58.24
CA GLN A 11 -29.25 -40.97 -57.21
C GLN A 11 -29.33 -39.69 -56.37
N ALA A 12 -29.72 -38.55 -56.97
CA ALA A 12 -29.98 -37.32 -56.25
C ALA A 12 -31.19 -37.44 -55.31
N LEU A 13 -32.28 -38.06 -55.77
CA LEU A 13 -33.48 -38.29 -54.96
C LEU A 13 -33.19 -39.18 -53.74
N ARG A 14 -32.36 -40.23 -53.89
CA ARG A 14 -31.94 -41.08 -52.77
C ARG A 14 -31.11 -40.32 -51.74
N ARG A 15 -30.18 -39.47 -52.18
CA ARG A 15 -29.37 -38.65 -51.27
C ARG A 15 -30.20 -37.63 -50.50
N GLN A 16 -31.22 -37.07 -51.15
CA GLN A 16 -32.15 -36.15 -50.51
C GLN A 16 -32.99 -36.86 -49.44
N GLN A 17 -33.52 -38.05 -49.74
CA GLN A 17 -34.26 -38.87 -48.77
C GLN A 17 -33.38 -39.32 -47.59
N GLU A 18 -32.12 -39.69 -47.84
CA GLU A 18 -31.17 -40.03 -46.78
C GLU A 18 -30.82 -38.83 -45.89
N GLN A 19 -30.79 -37.63 -46.45
CA GLN A 19 -30.50 -36.41 -45.70
C GLN A 19 -31.69 -35.99 -44.82
N GLU A 20 -32.91 -36.03 -45.36
CA GLU A 20 -34.14 -35.78 -44.61
C GLU A 20 -34.32 -36.78 -43.47
N GLN A 21 -33.98 -38.05 -43.69
CA GLN A 21 -34.05 -39.09 -42.65
C GLN A 21 -33.03 -38.85 -41.52
N ARG A 22 -31.82 -38.38 -41.84
CA ARG A 22 -30.82 -38.02 -40.83
C ARG A 22 -31.21 -36.79 -40.02
N GLU A 23 -31.83 -35.80 -40.65
CA GLU A 23 -32.31 -34.59 -39.98
C GLU A 23 -33.45 -34.93 -39.01
N LEU A 24 -34.36 -35.81 -39.39
CA LEU A 24 -35.43 -36.30 -38.54
C LEU A 24 -34.91 -37.12 -37.35
N GLU A 25 -33.93 -38.00 -37.58
CA GLU A 25 -33.27 -38.76 -36.50
C GLU A 25 -32.55 -37.83 -35.52
N ASN A 26 -31.91 -36.77 -36.01
CA ASN A 26 -31.22 -35.80 -35.17
C ASN A 26 -32.20 -34.95 -34.34
N GLN A 27 -33.31 -34.52 -34.94
CA GLN A 27 -34.39 -33.83 -34.20
C GLN A 27 -34.98 -34.70 -33.10
N ASN A 28 -35.28 -35.97 -33.40
CA ASN A 28 -35.79 -36.91 -32.40
C ASN A 28 -34.80 -37.13 -31.26
N ARG A 29 -33.49 -37.16 -31.55
CA ARG A 29 -32.44 -37.29 -30.53
C ARG A 29 -32.37 -36.06 -29.62
N ILE A 30 -32.44 -34.86 -30.19
CA ILE A 30 -32.47 -33.60 -29.44
C ILE A 30 -33.73 -33.52 -28.57
N GLU A 31 -34.89 -33.94 -29.08
CA GLU A 31 -36.13 -33.93 -28.31
C GLU A 31 -36.08 -34.94 -27.14
N GLN A 32 -35.47 -36.11 -27.34
CA GLN A 32 -35.22 -37.06 -26.26
C GLN A 32 -34.25 -36.53 -25.20
N GLU A 33 -33.17 -35.85 -25.62
CA GLU A 33 -32.21 -35.20 -24.72
C GLU A 33 -32.90 -34.09 -23.91
N LEU A 34 -33.77 -33.28 -24.53
CA LEU A 34 -34.55 -32.25 -23.84
C LEU A 34 -35.53 -32.85 -22.82
N LYS A 35 -36.24 -33.93 -23.17
CA LYS A 35 -37.13 -34.64 -22.24
C LYS A 35 -36.37 -35.26 -21.07
N GLN A 36 -35.15 -35.77 -21.29
CA GLN A 36 -34.29 -36.25 -20.20
C GLN A 36 -33.83 -35.10 -19.29
N ILE A 37 -33.44 -33.95 -19.85
CA ILE A 37 -33.05 -32.76 -19.07
C ILE A 37 -34.23 -32.25 -18.23
N GLU A 38 -35.43 -32.22 -18.81
CA GLU A 38 -36.65 -31.76 -18.12
C GLU A 38 -37.06 -32.73 -17.01
N HIS A 39 -36.95 -34.04 -17.25
CA HIS A 39 -37.16 -35.06 -16.22
C HIS A 39 -36.13 -34.95 -15.08
N LEU A 40 -34.84 -34.74 -15.40
CA LEU A 40 -33.80 -34.51 -14.40
C LEU A 40 -34.10 -33.24 -13.57
N GLN A 41 -34.54 -32.15 -14.21
CA GLN A 41 -34.94 -30.93 -13.49
C GLN A 41 -36.15 -31.15 -12.57
N GLN A 42 -37.12 -31.98 -12.96
CA GLN A 42 -38.24 -32.34 -12.11
C GLN A 42 -37.82 -33.24 -10.93
N LEU A 43 -36.89 -34.19 -11.15
CA LEU A 43 -36.30 -35.00 -10.07
C LEU A 43 -35.52 -34.12 -9.07
N PHE A 44 -34.80 -33.10 -9.55
CA PHE A 44 -34.13 -32.11 -8.68
C PHE A 44 -35.12 -31.23 -7.91
N LYS A 45 -36.29 -30.92 -8.47
CA LYS A 45 -37.36 -30.18 -7.77
C LYS A 45 -38.09 -31.01 -6.72
N GLN A 46 -38.17 -32.33 -6.90
CA GLN A 46 -38.88 -33.23 -5.97
C GLN A 46 -38.01 -33.71 -4.79
N GLN A 47 -36.68 -33.48 -4.81
CA GLN A 47 -35.77 -33.91 -3.75
C GLN A 47 -35.42 -32.86 -2.68
N GLN A 48 -36.15 -31.74 -2.57
CA GLN A 48 -35.93 -30.80 -1.46
C GLN A 48 -37.24 -30.35 -0.80
N PRO A 49 -37.55 -30.81 0.43
CA PRO A 49 -38.15 -29.90 1.40
C PRO A 49 -37.09 -28.85 1.78
N PRO A 50 -37.49 -27.59 2.07
CA PRO A 50 -36.52 -26.54 2.35
C PRO A 50 -35.84 -26.84 3.68
N PRO A 51 -34.50 -27.06 3.73
CA PRO A 51 -33.83 -26.94 5.00
C PRO A 51 -33.80 -25.44 5.33
N HIS A 52 -34.14 -25.09 6.57
CA HIS A 52 -33.59 -23.87 7.16
C HIS A 52 -32.06 -23.99 7.07
N ILE A 53 -31.46 -23.39 6.05
CA ILE A 53 -30.00 -23.41 5.86
C ILE A 53 -29.42 -22.56 6.99
N THR A 54 -29.06 -23.21 8.08
CA THR A 54 -28.14 -22.61 9.04
C THR A 54 -26.80 -22.64 8.36
N ILE A 55 -26.39 -21.51 7.77
CA ILE A 55 -25.10 -21.39 7.10
C ILE A 55 -24.03 -21.65 8.16
N ASP A 56 -23.33 -22.78 8.07
CA ASP A 56 -22.24 -23.10 8.98
C ASP A 56 -21.18 -21.98 8.89
N PRO A 57 -20.97 -21.20 9.97
CA PRO A 57 -20.06 -20.07 9.96
C PRO A 57 -18.61 -20.50 9.72
N ILE A 58 -18.23 -21.74 10.03
CA ILE A 58 -16.90 -22.29 9.77
C ILE A 58 -16.73 -22.55 8.26
N ILE A 59 -17.74 -23.13 7.62
CA ILE A 59 -17.73 -23.35 6.16
C ILE A 59 -17.76 -22.01 5.44
N CYS A 60 -18.59 -21.07 5.88
CA CYS A 60 -18.64 -19.72 5.32
C CYS A 60 -17.28 -19.02 5.45
N LYS A 61 -16.65 -19.07 6.62
CA LYS A 61 -15.29 -18.55 6.85
C LYS A 61 -14.27 -19.23 5.95
N ARG A 62 -14.31 -20.55 5.77
CA ARG A 62 -13.40 -21.32 4.87
C ARG A 62 -13.60 -20.97 3.40
N VAL A 63 -14.83 -20.80 2.95
CA VAL A 63 -15.16 -20.41 1.56
C VAL A 63 -14.72 -18.97 1.29
N TRP A 64 -15.02 -18.03 2.20
CA TRP A 64 -14.65 -16.61 2.03
C TRP A 64 -13.16 -16.31 2.25
N SER A 65 -12.45 -17.18 2.98
CA SER A 65 -10.99 -17.14 3.12
C SER A 65 -10.24 -17.80 1.97
N ASN A 66 -10.91 -18.64 1.16
CA ASN A 66 -10.33 -19.23 -0.05
C ASN A 66 -10.52 -18.30 -1.26
N ILE A 67 -9.43 -17.69 -1.73
CA ILE A 67 -9.47 -16.67 -2.78
C ILE A 67 -9.99 -17.18 -4.13
N VAL A 68 -9.77 -18.47 -4.45
CA VAL A 68 -10.21 -19.09 -5.71
C VAL A 68 -11.71 -19.32 -5.69
N LEU A 69 -12.23 -19.93 -4.62
CA LEU A 69 -13.66 -20.16 -4.45
C LEU A 69 -14.43 -18.84 -4.34
N ARG A 70 -13.88 -17.87 -3.59
CA ARG A 70 -14.46 -16.53 -3.49
C ARG A 70 -14.60 -15.87 -4.86
N ARG A 71 -13.56 -15.92 -5.70
CA ARG A 71 -13.62 -15.37 -7.06
C ARG A 71 -14.57 -16.12 -7.96
N LEU A 72 -14.60 -17.45 -7.87
CA LEU A 72 -15.52 -18.28 -8.66
C LEU A 72 -16.98 -17.94 -8.31
N ILE A 73 -17.29 -17.82 -7.02
CA ILE A 73 -18.61 -17.45 -6.51
C ILE A 73 -18.96 -16.03 -6.98
N CYS A 74 -18.10 -15.03 -6.73
CA CYS A 74 -18.29 -13.64 -7.18
C CYS A 74 -18.44 -13.53 -8.71
N SER A 75 -17.72 -14.35 -9.48
CA SER A 75 -17.83 -14.42 -10.93
C SER A 75 -19.15 -15.05 -11.39
N LYS A 76 -19.75 -15.96 -10.61
CA LYS A 76 -21.00 -16.65 -10.94
C LYS A 76 -22.24 -15.86 -10.54
N ILE A 77 -22.18 -15.09 -9.45
CA ILE A 77 -23.30 -14.27 -8.95
C ILE A 77 -23.34 -12.86 -9.55
N GLY A 78 -22.40 -12.50 -10.43
CA GLY A 78 -22.31 -11.15 -11.03
C GLY A 78 -21.87 -10.04 -10.05
N GLU A 79 -21.84 -10.31 -8.75
CA GLU A 79 -21.26 -9.41 -7.74
C GLU A 79 -19.74 -9.51 -7.75
N CYS A 80 -19.17 -8.84 -8.74
CA CYS A 80 -17.76 -8.83 -9.05
C CYS A 80 -16.91 -8.01 -8.06
N ILE A 81 -17.46 -7.61 -6.91
CA ILE A 81 -16.72 -6.80 -5.94
C ILE A 81 -16.87 -7.36 -4.52
N PRO A 82 -15.80 -7.95 -3.95
CA PRO A 82 -15.74 -8.27 -2.52
C PRO A 82 -15.49 -6.96 -1.76
N ILE A 83 -16.43 -6.02 -1.89
CA ILE A 83 -16.50 -4.77 -1.17
C ILE A 83 -17.45 -5.01 0.01
N SER A 84 -17.13 -4.49 1.19
CA SER A 84 -18.03 -4.54 2.35
C SER A 84 -19.40 -3.97 1.99
N GLU A 85 -20.46 -4.47 2.63
CA GLU A 85 -21.83 -4.01 2.34
C GLU A 85 -21.96 -2.49 2.46
N GLU A 86 -21.30 -1.87 3.44
CA GLU A 86 -21.24 -0.42 3.62
C GLU A 86 -20.61 0.32 2.43
N ASN A 87 -19.50 -0.18 1.90
CA ASN A 87 -18.84 0.43 0.74
C ASN A 87 -19.61 0.16 -0.55
N ARG A 88 -20.32 -0.98 -0.67
CA ARG A 88 -21.26 -1.25 -1.77
C ARG A 88 -22.41 -0.25 -1.76
N ILE A 89 -22.98 0.04 -0.59
CA ILE A 89 -24.03 1.04 -0.42
C ILE A 89 -23.52 2.43 -0.78
N LYS A 90 -22.31 2.81 -0.35
CA LYS A 90 -21.67 4.09 -0.73
C LYS A 90 -21.44 4.20 -2.23
N LEU A 91 -20.94 3.15 -2.88
CA LEU A 91 -20.77 3.12 -4.33
C LEU A 91 -22.10 3.21 -5.09
N LYS A 92 -23.16 2.54 -4.59
CA LYS A 92 -24.53 2.58 -5.17
C LYS A 92 -25.24 3.92 -4.96
N ARG A 93 -24.95 4.64 -3.88
CA ARG A 93 -25.57 5.94 -3.53
C ARG A 93 -24.74 7.15 -3.93
N GLY A 94 -23.47 6.96 -4.29
CA GLY A 94 -22.49 8.02 -4.51
C GLY A 94 -22.21 8.36 -5.97
N TYR A 95 -21.07 9.03 -6.17
CA TYR A 95 -20.55 9.54 -7.43
C TYR A 95 -20.58 8.49 -8.56
N ALA A 96 -20.09 7.28 -8.31
CA ALA A 96 -19.95 6.25 -9.34
C ALA A 96 -21.29 5.78 -9.96
N ALA A 97 -22.36 5.71 -9.15
CA ALA A 97 -23.71 5.40 -9.64
C ALA A 97 -24.31 6.57 -10.45
N ARG A 98 -24.00 7.82 -10.09
CA ARG A 98 -24.38 9.01 -10.85
C ARG A 98 -23.70 9.02 -12.22
N GLU A 99 -22.39 8.74 -12.27
CA GLU A 99 -21.63 8.69 -13.53
C GLU A 99 -22.16 7.59 -14.48
N ILE A 100 -22.46 6.37 -13.98
CA ILE A 100 -23.07 5.32 -14.82
C ILE A 100 -24.47 5.73 -15.31
N ARG A 101 -25.30 6.34 -14.45
CA ARG A 101 -26.64 6.79 -14.85
C ARG A 101 -26.54 7.87 -15.93
N GLN A 102 -25.67 8.85 -15.72
CA GLN A 102 -25.40 9.90 -16.68
C GLN A 102 -24.92 9.33 -18.01
N TYR A 103 -23.95 8.40 -17.99
CA TYR A 103 -23.47 7.70 -19.19
C TYR A 103 -24.60 6.96 -19.93
N LYS A 104 -25.48 6.26 -19.22
CA LYS A 104 -26.64 5.58 -19.84
C LYS A 104 -27.61 6.59 -20.49
N THR A 105 -27.87 7.71 -19.84
CA THR A 105 -28.73 8.77 -20.38
C THR A 105 -28.12 9.42 -21.62
N GLU A 106 -26.82 9.73 -21.58
CA GLU A 106 -26.09 10.34 -22.70
C GLU A 106 -26.04 9.39 -23.91
N LEU A 107 -25.80 8.09 -23.70
CA LEU A 107 -25.90 7.07 -24.76
C LEU A 107 -27.29 6.99 -25.41
N CYS A 108 -28.35 7.06 -24.60
CA CYS A 108 -29.73 7.00 -25.12
C CYS A 108 -30.11 8.22 -25.96
N ASN A 109 -29.42 9.35 -25.79
CA ASN A 109 -29.71 10.59 -26.49
C ASN A 109 -28.86 10.76 -27.77
N GLU A 110 -27.99 9.80 -28.11
CA GLU A 110 -27.04 9.83 -29.25
C GLU A 110 -26.11 11.07 -29.28
N GLU A 111 -26.13 11.91 -28.26
CA GLU A 111 -25.18 13.01 -28.12
C GLU A 111 -23.83 12.43 -27.65
N PRO A 112 -22.70 12.82 -28.26
CA PRO A 112 -21.40 12.44 -27.74
C PRO A 112 -21.31 12.93 -26.30
N PRO A 113 -20.86 12.09 -25.34
CA PRO A 113 -20.87 12.41 -23.92
C PRO A 113 -20.08 13.70 -23.70
N SER A 114 -20.78 14.81 -23.52
CA SER A 114 -20.18 16.15 -23.47
C SER A 114 -19.55 16.45 -22.11
N GLY A 115 -19.75 15.58 -21.11
CA GLY A 115 -19.29 15.77 -19.73
C GLY A 115 -18.45 14.63 -19.12
N LEU A 116 -18.53 13.39 -19.63
CA LEU A 116 -17.68 12.28 -19.20
C LEU A 116 -16.47 12.17 -20.13
N THR A 117 -15.31 12.62 -19.69
CA THR A 117 -14.06 12.26 -20.37
C THR A 117 -13.95 10.73 -20.38
N ASN A 118 -13.53 10.12 -21.50
CA ASN A 118 -13.33 8.65 -21.61
C ASN A 118 -12.57 8.08 -20.40
N GLN A 119 -11.62 8.86 -19.88
CA GLN A 119 -10.93 8.62 -18.62
C GLN A 119 -11.87 8.31 -17.44
N ARG A 120 -12.84 9.19 -17.14
CA ARG A 120 -13.77 9.03 -16.00
C ARG A 120 -14.60 7.75 -16.10
N PHE A 121 -14.97 7.36 -17.31
CA PHE A 121 -15.70 6.11 -17.54
C PHE A 121 -14.81 4.90 -17.20
N TYR A 122 -13.61 4.84 -17.74
CA TYR A 122 -12.69 3.73 -17.51
C TYR A 122 -12.14 3.66 -16.07
N GLU A 123 -12.04 4.79 -15.38
CA GLU A 123 -11.67 4.87 -13.96
C GLU A 123 -12.86 4.65 -13.01
N CYS A 124 -14.08 4.44 -13.53
CA CYS A 124 -15.27 4.23 -12.72
C CYS A 124 -15.18 2.92 -11.92
N PRO A 125 -15.31 2.94 -10.57
CA PRO A 125 -15.16 1.74 -9.74
C PRO A 125 -16.18 0.62 -10.02
N VAL A 126 -17.32 0.96 -10.63
CA VAL A 126 -18.46 0.06 -10.87
C VAL A 126 -18.58 -0.39 -12.32
N ILE A 127 -17.61 -0.05 -13.19
CA ILE A 127 -17.56 -0.54 -14.56
C ILE A 127 -17.40 -2.08 -14.59
N THR A 128 -18.14 -2.72 -15.50
CA THR A 128 -18.05 -4.16 -15.78
C THR A 128 -17.27 -4.40 -17.07
N ALA A 129 -16.79 -5.63 -17.29
CA ALA A 129 -16.11 -5.96 -18.54
C ALA A 129 -17.04 -5.79 -19.76
N ASP A 130 -18.32 -6.12 -19.62
CA ASP A 130 -19.31 -5.97 -20.70
C ASP A 130 -19.56 -4.49 -21.01
N LEU A 131 -19.68 -3.64 -19.99
CA LEU A 131 -19.82 -2.19 -20.18
C LEU A 131 -18.56 -1.57 -20.78
N PHE A 132 -17.38 -2.04 -20.36
CA PHE A 132 -16.12 -1.67 -20.97
C PHE A 132 -16.11 -2.02 -22.47
N GLN A 133 -16.44 -3.27 -22.81
CA GLN A 133 -16.42 -3.73 -24.20
C GLN A 133 -17.41 -2.93 -25.06
N TYR A 134 -18.65 -2.76 -24.57
CA TYR A 134 -19.66 -1.98 -25.27
C TYR A 134 -19.22 -0.52 -25.49
N HIS A 135 -18.72 0.13 -24.45
CA HIS A 135 -18.24 1.52 -24.56
C HIS A 135 -17.06 1.64 -25.52
N TYR A 136 -16.08 0.74 -25.42
CA TYR A 136 -14.92 0.73 -26.31
C TYR A 136 -15.34 0.53 -27.77
N GLU A 137 -16.21 -0.44 -28.06
CA GLU A 137 -16.76 -0.66 -29.41
C GLU A 137 -17.53 0.56 -29.91
N TYR A 138 -18.38 1.16 -29.07
CA TYR A 138 -19.18 2.33 -29.43
C TYR A 138 -18.30 3.54 -29.77
N ILE A 139 -17.38 3.91 -28.88
CA ILE A 139 -16.46 5.03 -29.05
C ILE A 139 -15.55 4.78 -30.26
N HIS A 140 -14.95 3.60 -30.37
CA HIS A 140 -14.02 3.28 -31.45
C HIS A 140 -14.72 3.12 -32.82
N ASN A 141 -16.01 2.76 -32.86
CA ASN A 141 -16.77 2.70 -34.11
C ASN A 141 -17.33 4.06 -34.54
N GLN A 142 -17.72 4.95 -33.60
CA GLN A 142 -18.22 6.27 -33.94
C GLN A 142 -17.11 7.30 -34.18
N ILE A 143 -15.99 7.23 -33.44
CA ILE A 143 -14.87 8.19 -33.48
C ILE A 143 -13.74 7.71 -34.41
N LYS A 144 -14.04 6.86 -35.39
CA LYS A 144 -13.09 6.38 -36.42
C LYS A 144 -12.53 7.48 -37.37
N ARG A 145 -12.88 8.75 -37.15
CA ARG A 145 -12.59 9.89 -38.05
C ARG A 145 -11.68 10.98 -37.47
N SER A 146 -11.33 10.97 -36.18
CA SER A 146 -10.38 11.94 -35.62
C SER A 146 -9.04 11.28 -35.30
N TYR A 147 -7.96 12.01 -35.55
CA TYR A 147 -6.56 11.57 -35.47
C TYR A 147 -6.04 11.26 -34.05
N GLU A 148 -6.90 11.27 -33.04
CA GLU A 148 -6.58 10.92 -31.67
C GLU A 148 -7.02 9.48 -31.42
N ARG A 149 -6.27 8.52 -31.99
CA ARG A 149 -6.47 7.11 -31.67
C ARG A 149 -6.40 6.89 -30.16
N ASP A 150 -7.22 5.95 -29.71
CA ASP A 150 -7.46 5.49 -28.34
C ASP A 150 -6.22 4.98 -27.60
N ASP A 151 -5.40 5.94 -27.20
CA ASP A 151 -4.02 5.67 -26.85
C ASP A 151 -3.80 5.52 -25.34
N TYR A 152 -4.86 5.65 -24.53
CA TYR A 152 -4.80 5.66 -23.07
C TYR A 152 -5.78 4.71 -22.37
N VAL A 153 -6.57 3.91 -23.11
CA VAL A 153 -7.62 3.05 -22.51
C VAL A 153 -7.05 2.12 -21.45
N LEU A 154 -5.96 1.41 -21.78
CA LEU A 154 -5.32 0.50 -20.83
C LEU A 154 -4.64 1.24 -19.66
N VAL A 155 -4.17 2.47 -19.90
CA VAL A 155 -3.64 3.36 -18.84
C VAL A 155 -4.77 3.71 -17.86
N PHE A 156 -5.94 4.12 -18.34
CA PHE A 156 -7.09 4.45 -17.48
C PHE A 156 -7.63 3.21 -16.75
N ILE A 157 -7.77 2.08 -17.45
CA ILE A 157 -8.19 0.82 -16.81
C ILE A 157 -7.19 0.35 -15.77
N SER A 158 -5.88 0.54 -15.98
CA SER A 158 -4.85 0.24 -14.96
C SER A 158 -4.96 1.12 -13.71
N GLY A 159 -5.39 2.38 -13.89
CA GLY A 159 -5.67 3.33 -12.82
C GLY A 159 -7.01 3.10 -12.12
N ASN A 160 -7.84 2.18 -12.61
CA ASN A 160 -9.16 1.95 -12.04
C ASN A 160 -9.03 1.52 -10.55
N PRO A 161 -9.71 2.20 -9.62
CA PRO A 161 -9.61 1.93 -8.19
C PRO A 161 -9.99 0.49 -7.79
N ARG A 162 -10.78 -0.21 -8.59
CA ARG A 162 -11.11 -1.62 -8.37
C ARG A 162 -9.87 -2.52 -8.37
N ASN A 163 -8.82 -2.11 -9.08
CA ASN A 163 -7.54 -2.81 -9.16
C ASN A 163 -6.86 -2.99 -7.81
N VAL A 164 -7.22 -2.20 -6.79
CA VAL A 164 -6.77 -2.40 -5.40
C VAL A 164 -7.24 -3.75 -4.84
N VAL A 165 -8.41 -4.23 -5.25
CA VAL A 165 -9.09 -5.39 -4.65
C VAL A 165 -9.14 -6.58 -5.59
N ASP A 166 -9.35 -6.32 -6.88
CA ASP A 166 -9.62 -7.33 -7.89
C ASP A 166 -8.93 -6.96 -9.22
N THR A 167 -8.43 -7.97 -9.92
CA THR A 167 -7.70 -7.80 -11.19
C THR A 167 -8.54 -8.16 -12.41
N TRP A 168 -9.76 -8.66 -12.20
CA TRP A 168 -10.59 -9.23 -13.27
C TRP A 168 -10.90 -8.24 -14.40
N LEU A 169 -11.29 -7.00 -14.07
CA LEU A 169 -11.57 -5.97 -15.08
C LEU A 169 -10.35 -5.72 -15.96
N PHE A 170 -9.18 -5.50 -15.35
CA PHE A 170 -7.94 -5.29 -16.07
C PHE A 170 -7.59 -6.48 -16.97
N ARG A 171 -7.71 -7.71 -16.46
CA ARG A 171 -7.45 -8.94 -17.24
C ARG A 171 -8.36 -9.04 -18.47
N ARG A 172 -9.67 -8.82 -18.28
CA ARG A 172 -10.65 -8.88 -19.37
C ARG A 172 -10.45 -7.78 -20.40
N ALA A 173 -10.22 -6.55 -19.96
CA ALA A 173 -9.92 -5.44 -20.86
C ALA A 173 -8.64 -5.70 -21.66
N PHE A 174 -7.59 -6.18 -21.00
CA PHE A 174 -6.33 -6.56 -21.66
C PHE A 174 -6.53 -7.67 -22.70
N GLU A 175 -7.21 -8.77 -22.35
CA GLU A 175 -7.51 -9.87 -23.28
C GLU A 175 -8.31 -9.41 -24.49
N TYR A 176 -9.27 -8.52 -24.28
CA TYR A 176 -10.11 -7.95 -25.33
C TYR A 176 -9.27 -7.08 -26.27
N LEU A 177 -8.57 -6.07 -25.74
CA LEU A 177 -7.73 -5.16 -26.52
C LEU A 177 -6.62 -5.90 -27.26
N LYS A 178 -6.02 -6.94 -26.66
CA LYS A 178 -5.01 -7.77 -27.32
C LYS A 178 -5.53 -8.43 -28.60
N ARG A 179 -6.84 -8.72 -28.67
CA ARG A 179 -7.47 -9.33 -29.85
C ARG A 179 -7.95 -8.29 -30.85
N THR A 180 -8.47 -7.16 -30.38
CA THR A 180 -9.19 -6.19 -31.20
C THR A 180 -8.34 -5.00 -31.62
N ASP A 181 -7.39 -4.57 -30.79
CA ASP A 181 -6.43 -3.50 -31.07
C ASP A 181 -5.03 -3.80 -30.50
N PRO A 182 -4.24 -4.68 -31.14
CA PRO A 182 -2.88 -4.99 -30.70
C PRO A 182 -1.92 -3.80 -30.76
N GLN A 183 -2.29 -2.70 -31.41
CA GLN A 183 -1.43 -1.52 -31.53
C GLN A 183 -1.54 -0.60 -30.31
N SER A 184 -2.56 -0.75 -29.45
CA SER A 184 -2.67 0.06 -28.22
C SER A 184 -1.57 -0.23 -27.19
N PHE A 185 -0.72 -1.25 -27.40
CA PHE A 185 0.32 -1.69 -26.46
C PHE A 185 1.70 -1.05 -26.72
N MET A 186 1.74 0.18 -27.24
CA MET A 186 3.01 0.83 -27.62
C MET A 186 3.96 1.04 -26.42
N PRO A 187 5.28 0.80 -26.58
CA PRO A 187 6.26 0.79 -25.48
C PRO A 187 6.33 2.08 -24.65
N HIS A 188 6.14 3.25 -25.27
CA HIS A 188 6.28 4.55 -24.62
C HIS A 188 5.21 4.83 -23.54
N ARG A 189 4.19 3.99 -23.43
CA ARG A 189 3.02 4.17 -22.55
C ARG A 189 2.97 3.17 -21.40
N LEU A 190 3.86 2.19 -21.43
CA LEU A 190 3.92 1.14 -20.42
C LEU A 190 4.28 1.71 -19.05
N GLY A 191 5.04 2.81 -19.00
CA GLY A 191 5.40 3.50 -17.77
C GLY A 191 4.19 3.88 -16.92
N ASP A 192 3.16 4.51 -17.51
CA ASP A 192 1.96 4.94 -16.78
C ASP A 192 1.12 3.75 -16.29
N ILE A 193 1.03 2.68 -17.09
CA ILE A 193 0.36 1.44 -16.68
C ILE A 193 1.06 0.86 -15.46
N TRP A 194 2.39 0.73 -15.51
CA TRP A 194 3.18 0.25 -14.38
C TRP A 194 3.04 1.15 -13.16
N ASP A 195 3.05 2.47 -13.33
CA ASP A 195 2.84 3.44 -12.25
C ASP A 195 1.49 3.20 -11.54
N ASN A 196 0.42 2.98 -12.29
CA ASN A 196 -0.91 2.70 -11.74
C ASN A 196 -0.99 1.33 -11.07
N VAL A 197 -0.37 0.30 -11.66
CA VAL A 197 -0.28 -1.04 -11.07
C VAL A 197 0.44 -0.99 -9.73
N ILE A 198 1.55 -0.25 -9.63
CA ILE A 198 2.28 -0.08 -8.37
C ILE A 198 1.45 0.70 -7.35
N LYS A 199 0.80 1.80 -7.74
CA LYS A 199 -0.08 2.59 -6.85
C LYS A 199 -1.27 1.79 -6.30
N SER A 200 -1.77 0.81 -7.06
CA SER A 200 -2.86 -0.07 -6.60
C SER A 200 -2.48 -0.91 -5.37
N ASN A 201 -1.17 -1.10 -5.15
CA ASN A 201 -0.61 -1.98 -4.12
C ASN A 201 -1.17 -3.42 -4.16
N ASN A 202 -1.63 -3.87 -5.34
CA ASN A 202 -2.17 -5.22 -5.54
C ASN A 202 -1.12 -6.16 -6.14
N VAL A 203 -0.58 -7.06 -5.30
CA VAL A 203 0.42 -8.07 -5.69
C VAL A 203 -0.06 -8.96 -6.83
N GLU A 204 -1.35 -9.30 -6.86
CA GLU A 204 -1.87 -10.13 -7.94
C GLU A 204 -1.85 -9.38 -9.26
N LEU A 205 -2.24 -8.10 -9.26
CA LEU A 205 -2.23 -7.29 -10.47
C LEU A 205 -0.81 -7.17 -10.98
N TYR A 206 0.12 -6.83 -10.09
CA TYR A 206 1.55 -6.77 -10.38
C TYR A 206 2.06 -8.06 -11.02
N ASN A 207 1.77 -9.22 -10.42
CA ASN A 207 2.20 -10.51 -10.96
C ASN A 207 1.56 -10.84 -12.31
N TYR A 208 0.28 -10.53 -12.51
CA TYR A 208 -0.36 -10.72 -13.81
C TYR A 208 0.27 -9.82 -14.87
N VAL A 209 0.44 -8.53 -14.59
CA VAL A 209 0.99 -7.55 -15.54
C VAL A 209 2.39 -7.94 -15.99
N LYS A 210 3.25 -8.41 -15.08
CA LYS A 210 4.58 -8.97 -15.42
C LYS A 210 4.55 -10.09 -16.47
N THR A 211 3.47 -10.88 -16.51
CA THR A 211 3.35 -12.01 -17.45
C THR A 211 2.84 -11.59 -18.83
N VAL A 212 2.22 -10.42 -18.94
CA VAL A 212 1.53 -10.00 -20.17
C VAL A 212 2.07 -8.71 -20.79
N LEU A 213 2.78 -7.89 -20.02
CA LEU A 213 3.48 -6.69 -20.48
C LEU A 213 4.99 -6.82 -20.23
N PRO A 214 5.83 -6.23 -21.08
CA PRO A 214 7.27 -6.23 -20.83
C PRO A 214 7.57 -5.36 -19.59
N MET A 215 8.60 -5.75 -18.84
CA MET A 215 9.09 -4.96 -17.72
C MET A 215 9.64 -3.61 -18.22
N PRO A 216 9.48 -2.52 -17.46
CA PRO A 216 10.04 -1.22 -17.82
C PRO A 216 11.57 -1.26 -17.86
N PHE A 217 12.15 -0.27 -18.53
CA PHE A 217 13.60 -0.05 -18.49
C PHE A 217 14.06 0.34 -17.07
N ILE A 218 15.36 0.14 -16.80
CA ILE A 218 16.01 0.43 -15.51
C ILE A 218 15.71 1.86 -15.00
N ARG A 219 15.65 2.85 -15.90
CA ARG A 219 15.31 4.24 -15.55
C ARG A 219 13.90 4.38 -14.97
N ASP A 220 12.93 3.64 -15.51
CA ASP A 220 11.53 3.68 -15.09
C ASP A 220 11.31 2.83 -13.84
N ILE A 221 12.10 1.77 -13.66
CA ILE A 221 12.14 0.96 -12.43
C ILE A 221 12.40 1.82 -11.19
N LYS A 222 13.31 2.81 -11.25
CA LYS A 222 13.55 3.75 -10.14
C LYS A 222 12.28 4.51 -9.74
N GLN A 223 11.50 4.92 -10.73
CA GLN A 223 10.22 5.59 -10.48
C GLN A 223 9.23 4.63 -9.83
N LEU A 224 9.15 3.38 -10.28
CA LEU A 224 8.30 2.36 -9.66
C LEU A 224 8.65 2.10 -8.19
N VAL A 225 9.92 2.02 -7.82
CA VAL A 225 10.33 1.89 -6.42
C VAL A 225 9.91 3.12 -5.63
N SER A 226 10.16 4.32 -6.14
CA SER A 226 9.68 5.56 -5.51
C SER A 226 8.17 5.55 -5.29
N ARG A 227 7.38 5.10 -6.27
CA ARG A 227 5.92 4.97 -6.15
C ARG A 227 5.52 3.94 -5.10
N ALA A 228 6.14 2.76 -5.10
CA ALA A 228 5.85 1.67 -4.17
C ALA A 228 6.19 2.03 -2.71
N THR A 229 7.12 2.96 -2.51
CA THR A 229 7.51 3.46 -1.19
C THR A 229 6.67 4.66 -0.73
N LYS A 230 5.85 5.28 -1.59
CA LYS A 230 5.03 6.43 -1.17
C LYS A 230 3.94 5.97 -0.19
N PRO A 231 3.86 6.58 1.01
CA PRO A 231 2.74 6.32 1.92
C PRO A 231 1.44 6.66 1.20
N PHE A 232 0.40 5.86 1.43
CA PHE A 232 -0.91 6.17 0.91
C PHE A 232 -1.42 7.45 1.57
N ASN A 233 -1.55 8.52 0.78
CA ASN A 233 -2.24 9.73 1.22
C ASN A 233 -3.65 9.68 0.62
N PRO A 234 -4.70 9.56 1.45
CA PRO A 234 -6.05 9.49 0.93
C PRO A 234 -6.40 10.81 0.22
N SER A 235 -6.46 10.76 -1.11
CA SER A 235 -7.05 11.83 -1.91
C SER A 235 -8.50 12.06 -1.50
N PRO A 236 -9.02 13.30 -1.52
CA PRO A 236 -10.45 13.59 -1.28
C PRO A 236 -11.41 12.79 -2.17
N THR A 237 -10.94 12.24 -3.30
CA THR A 237 -11.72 11.33 -4.16
C THR A 237 -12.09 9.97 -3.52
N ILE A 238 -11.49 9.59 -2.38
CA ILE A 238 -11.85 8.37 -1.62
C ILE A 238 -13.15 8.56 -0.84
N GLU A 239 -13.64 9.78 -0.69
CA GLU A 239 -14.95 10.09 -0.08
C GLU A 239 -16.12 9.37 -0.77
N TYR A 240 -15.94 8.89 -2.01
CA TYR A 240 -16.97 8.23 -2.81
C TYR A 240 -17.05 6.70 -2.66
N GLY A 241 -16.50 6.12 -1.58
CA GLY A 241 -16.60 4.67 -1.30
C GLY A 241 -15.62 3.80 -2.10
N VAL A 242 -14.59 4.42 -2.67
CA VAL A 242 -13.49 3.74 -3.37
C VAL A 242 -12.65 2.96 -2.35
N PRO A 243 -12.30 1.69 -2.61
CA PRO A 243 -11.39 0.94 -1.76
C PRO A 243 -10.04 1.66 -1.66
N ALA A 244 -9.60 1.97 -0.44
CA ALA A 244 -8.24 2.42 -0.21
C ALA A 244 -7.26 1.27 -0.49
N PRO A 245 -6.12 1.52 -1.17
CA PRO A 245 -4.99 0.61 -1.21
C PRO A 245 -4.69 0.13 0.20
N PRO A 246 -4.38 -1.17 0.38
CA PRO A 246 -3.97 -1.64 1.68
C PRO A 246 -2.69 -0.90 2.09
N SER A 247 -2.52 -0.63 3.38
CA SER A 247 -1.28 -0.04 3.93
C SER A 247 -0.06 -0.97 3.84
N ASN A 248 -0.27 -2.23 3.42
CA ASN A 248 0.74 -3.28 3.47
C ASN A 248 1.86 -3.07 2.45
N THR A 249 2.98 -3.76 2.66
CA THR A 249 4.17 -3.64 1.80
C THR A 249 4.39 -4.84 0.89
N LYS A 250 3.36 -5.66 0.66
CA LYS A 250 3.52 -6.93 -0.06
C LYS A 250 3.90 -6.72 -1.52
N LEU A 251 3.38 -5.68 -2.17
CA LEU A 251 3.78 -5.34 -3.54
C LEU A 251 5.21 -4.82 -3.56
N LEU A 252 5.58 -3.90 -2.66
CA LEU A 252 6.95 -3.42 -2.52
C LEU A 252 7.94 -4.58 -2.32
N LYS A 253 7.64 -5.51 -1.42
CA LYS A 253 8.42 -6.74 -1.23
C LYS A 253 8.59 -7.54 -2.53
N SER A 254 7.51 -7.71 -3.29
CA SER A 254 7.54 -8.48 -4.55
C SER A 254 8.40 -7.77 -5.59
N LEU A 255 8.23 -6.45 -5.71
CA LEU A 255 9.04 -5.60 -6.58
C LEU A 255 10.52 -5.70 -6.22
N LEU A 256 10.91 -5.49 -4.96
CA LEU A 256 12.31 -5.55 -4.53
C LEU A 256 12.96 -6.90 -4.80
N LYS A 257 12.21 -8.00 -4.68
CA LYS A 257 12.71 -9.34 -5.04
C LYS A 257 12.99 -9.48 -6.54
N ASP A 258 12.08 -8.98 -7.37
CA ASP A 258 12.24 -9.03 -8.82
C ASP A 258 13.39 -8.12 -9.28
N LEU A 259 13.59 -6.96 -8.62
CA LEU A 259 14.69 -6.05 -8.94
C LEU A 259 16.06 -6.67 -8.71
N LYS A 260 16.24 -7.49 -7.66
CA LYS A 260 17.49 -8.25 -7.46
C LYS A 260 17.83 -9.17 -8.62
N LEU A 261 16.82 -9.65 -9.35
CA LEU A 261 17.02 -10.52 -10.52
C LEU A 261 17.29 -9.71 -11.79
N ILE A 262 16.66 -8.54 -11.93
CA ILE A 262 16.70 -7.71 -13.14
C ILE A 262 17.93 -6.79 -13.16
N ASP A 263 18.32 -6.23 -12.02
CA ASP A 263 19.43 -5.29 -11.88
C ASP A 263 20.33 -5.67 -10.69
N PRO A 264 21.04 -6.80 -10.73
CA PRO A 264 21.85 -7.28 -9.60
C PRO A 264 23.03 -6.35 -9.24
N LEU A 265 23.38 -5.41 -10.12
CA LEU A 265 24.47 -4.44 -9.95
C LEU A 265 24.02 -3.12 -9.31
N GLU A 266 22.72 -2.99 -9.02
CA GLU A 266 22.16 -1.97 -8.15
C GLU A 266 22.35 -0.54 -8.60
N THR A 267 21.75 -0.22 -9.74
CA THR A 267 21.71 1.15 -10.22
C THR A 267 20.69 1.96 -9.41
N GLN A 268 21.02 2.33 -8.17
CA GLN A 268 20.42 3.49 -7.49
C GLN A 268 18.88 3.42 -7.32
N TRP A 269 18.32 2.26 -7.00
CA TRP A 269 16.85 2.08 -6.91
C TRP A 269 16.17 3.08 -5.97
N PHE A 270 16.85 3.45 -4.89
CA PHE A 270 16.33 4.33 -3.84
C PHE A 270 16.72 5.80 -4.00
N THR A 271 17.41 6.22 -5.07
CA THR A 271 17.76 7.66 -5.22
C THR A 271 16.54 8.56 -5.34
N SER A 272 15.43 8.03 -5.84
CA SER A 272 14.15 8.74 -5.91
C SER A 272 13.20 8.40 -4.76
N CYS A 273 13.62 7.56 -3.80
CA CYS A 273 12.87 7.27 -2.59
C CYS A 273 13.03 8.43 -1.60
N ASN A 274 11.93 9.07 -1.23
CA ASN A 274 11.95 10.11 -0.21
C ASN A 274 11.93 9.46 1.18
N TYR A 275 13.07 8.91 1.60
CA TYR A 275 13.20 8.22 2.88
C TYR A 275 12.90 9.15 4.07
N LYS A 276 13.25 10.44 3.94
CA LYS A 276 12.92 11.48 4.92
C LYS A 276 11.40 11.54 5.18
N ASN A 277 10.58 11.54 4.13
CA ASN A 277 9.13 11.54 4.28
C ASN A 277 8.61 10.26 4.97
N LEU A 278 9.22 9.09 4.74
CA LEU A 278 8.84 7.85 5.44
C LEU A 278 9.06 7.96 6.94
N VAL A 279 10.21 8.52 7.31
CA VAL A 279 10.59 8.77 8.69
C VAL A 279 9.63 9.78 9.35
N GLU A 280 9.36 10.90 8.66
CA GLU A 280 8.50 11.98 9.15
C GLU A 280 7.03 11.55 9.32
N THR A 281 6.55 10.65 8.45
CA THR A 281 5.16 10.14 8.48
C THR A 281 4.98 8.88 9.32
N GLY A 282 6.04 8.30 9.88
CA GLY A 282 5.94 7.07 10.67
C GLY A 282 5.65 5.82 9.83
N SER A 283 6.08 5.79 8.56
CA SER A 283 5.80 4.69 7.62
C SER A 283 6.70 3.46 7.85
N ILE A 284 6.60 2.86 9.05
CA ILE A 284 7.50 1.81 9.54
C ILE A 284 7.49 0.56 8.70
N GLU A 285 6.30 0.08 8.31
CA GLU A 285 6.19 -1.15 7.53
C GLU A 285 7.00 -1.05 6.23
N ILE A 286 6.98 0.12 5.58
CA ILE A 286 7.73 0.41 4.35
C ILE A 286 9.23 0.39 4.65
N MET A 287 9.67 1.09 5.70
CA MET A 287 11.09 1.12 6.10
C MET A 287 11.63 -0.26 6.46
N GLU A 288 10.90 -1.05 7.25
CA GLU A 288 11.26 -2.44 7.58
C GLU A 288 11.31 -3.35 6.35
N THR A 289 10.42 -3.12 5.38
CA THR A 289 10.43 -3.89 4.13
C THR A 289 11.64 -3.53 3.27
N ILE A 290 12.02 -2.26 3.22
CA ILE A 290 13.24 -1.83 2.53
C ILE A 290 14.45 -2.45 3.21
N ASP A 291 14.59 -2.35 4.53
CA ASP A 291 15.74 -2.92 5.26
C ASP A 291 15.81 -4.46 5.09
N LYS A 292 14.68 -5.16 5.23
CA LYS A 292 14.66 -6.62 5.10
C LYS A 292 15.01 -7.14 3.72
N TYR A 293 14.58 -6.45 2.65
CA TYR A 293 14.75 -6.94 1.28
C TYR A 293 15.85 -6.20 0.50
N ALA A 294 16.31 -5.04 0.96
CA ALA A 294 17.32 -4.23 0.31
C ALA A 294 18.35 -3.62 1.28
N GLY A 295 18.36 -4.02 2.56
CA GLY A 295 19.28 -3.48 3.57
C GLY A 295 20.76 -3.87 3.38
N ASP A 296 21.08 -4.84 2.52
CA ASP A 296 22.48 -5.12 2.14
C ASP A 296 23.06 -4.02 1.22
N TYR A 297 22.18 -3.21 0.67
CA TYR A 297 22.42 -2.38 -0.51
C TYR A 297 22.08 -0.92 -0.26
N TYR A 298 21.04 -0.70 0.55
CA TYR A 298 20.61 0.60 0.98
C TYR A 298 20.38 0.59 2.48
N ARG A 299 21.28 1.24 3.22
CA ARG A 299 21.06 1.60 4.63
C ARG A 299 21.11 3.11 4.77
N PRO A 300 20.06 3.75 5.30
CA PRO A 300 20.14 5.16 5.64
C PRO A 300 21.19 5.35 6.74
N THR A 301 22.15 6.25 6.50
CA THR A 301 23.20 6.62 7.48
C THR A 301 23.11 8.08 7.89
N ASP A 302 22.21 8.85 7.27
CA ASP A 302 22.08 10.28 7.49
C ASP A 302 21.47 10.59 8.88
N ALA A 303 22.26 11.21 9.75
CA ALA A 303 21.85 11.63 11.09
C ALA A 303 20.70 12.65 11.07
N THR A 304 20.49 13.38 9.98
CA THR A 304 19.36 14.32 9.85
C THR A 304 18.01 13.60 9.89
N LEU A 305 17.95 12.31 9.51
CA LEU A 305 16.73 11.51 9.60
C LEU A 305 16.28 11.33 11.05
N MET A 306 17.22 11.09 11.97
CA MET A 306 16.92 10.98 13.41
C MET A 306 16.37 12.31 13.95
N ALA A 307 16.97 13.44 13.55
CA ALA A 307 16.48 14.75 13.94
C ALA A 307 15.05 14.99 13.42
N ARG A 308 14.75 14.62 12.17
CA ARG A 308 13.39 14.74 11.61
C ARG A 308 12.37 13.85 12.31
N ALA A 309 12.71 12.59 12.61
CA ALA A 309 11.84 11.70 13.38
C ALA A 309 11.48 12.28 14.75
N ILE A 310 12.45 12.91 15.41
CA ILE A 310 12.25 13.58 16.70
C ILE A 310 11.40 14.83 16.55
N GLU A 311 11.66 15.63 15.50
CA GLU A 311 10.86 16.83 15.19
C GLU A 311 9.38 16.51 14.95
N THR A 312 9.09 15.40 14.29
CA THR A 312 7.72 14.94 14.02
C THR A 312 7.18 13.97 15.06
N LYS A 313 7.91 13.76 16.17
CA LYS A 313 7.55 12.89 17.30
C LYS A 313 7.20 11.44 16.91
N GLN A 314 7.81 10.90 15.85
CA GLN A 314 7.52 9.56 15.35
C GLN A 314 8.33 8.48 16.10
N ILE A 315 7.81 8.02 17.25
CA ILE A 315 8.56 7.17 18.17
C ILE A 315 9.03 5.84 17.55
N GLU A 316 8.18 5.21 16.74
CA GLU A 316 8.55 3.96 16.08
C GLU A 316 9.62 4.20 15.01
N SER A 317 9.58 5.34 14.30
CA SER A 317 10.65 5.72 13.36
C SER A 317 11.97 5.88 14.09
N ILE A 318 11.96 6.55 15.25
CA ILE A 318 13.16 6.69 16.09
C ILE A 318 13.68 5.32 16.52
N ARG A 319 12.80 4.43 16.99
CA ARG A 319 13.15 3.07 17.41
C ARG A 319 13.79 2.29 16.26
N PHE A 320 13.19 2.34 15.08
CA PHE A 320 13.70 1.69 13.88
C PHE A 320 15.08 2.23 13.49
N LEU A 321 15.23 3.56 13.38
CA LEU A 321 16.50 4.19 13.02
C LEU A 321 17.63 3.86 14.03
N TYR A 322 17.30 3.84 15.32
CA TYR A 322 18.28 3.54 16.37
C TYR A 322 18.62 2.04 16.46
N LYS A 323 17.61 1.16 16.54
CA LYS A 323 17.84 -0.28 16.78
C LYS A 323 18.25 -1.02 15.51
N VAL A 324 17.67 -0.68 14.36
CA VAL A 324 17.89 -1.37 13.09
C VAL A 324 19.00 -0.66 12.30
N CYS A 325 18.82 0.62 11.96
CA CYS A 325 19.79 1.36 11.14
C CYS A 325 21.05 1.81 11.91
N LYS A 326 21.08 1.65 13.24
CA LYS A 326 22.19 2.05 14.13
C LYS A 326 22.52 3.55 14.08
N ILE A 327 21.55 4.39 13.74
CA ILE A 327 21.72 5.85 13.77
C ILE A 327 21.58 6.32 15.22
N PRO A 328 22.62 6.92 15.83
CA PRO A 328 22.58 7.33 17.23
C PRO A 328 21.64 8.53 17.43
N ILE A 329 21.02 8.60 18.61
CA ILE A 329 20.27 9.78 19.03
C ILE A 329 21.26 10.81 19.57
N SER A 330 21.43 11.92 18.84
CA SER A 330 22.38 12.97 19.21
C SER A 330 21.93 13.76 20.45
N LYS A 331 22.90 14.35 21.17
CA LYS A 331 22.61 15.27 22.29
C LYS A 331 21.72 16.45 21.85
N VAL A 332 21.98 17.02 20.68
CA VAL A 332 21.21 18.15 20.14
C VAL A 332 19.75 17.75 19.94
N SER A 333 19.51 16.57 19.37
CA SER A 333 18.15 16.06 19.15
C SER A 333 17.43 15.74 20.47
N MET A 334 18.14 15.25 21.49
CA MET A 334 17.56 15.06 22.84
C MET A 334 17.14 16.39 23.49
N LEU A 335 18.00 17.41 23.42
CA LEU A 335 17.68 18.73 23.96
C LEU A 335 16.48 19.35 23.23
N GLN A 336 16.45 19.21 21.90
CA GLN A 336 15.32 19.61 21.08
C GLN A 336 14.03 18.88 21.47
N ALA A 337 14.10 17.57 21.77
CA ALA A 337 12.95 16.81 22.25
C ALA A 337 12.36 17.40 23.55
N ALA A 338 13.20 17.85 24.48
CA ALA A 338 12.76 18.49 25.72
C ALA A 338 12.03 19.82 25.47
N HIS A 339 12.39 20.57 24.44
CA HIS A 339 11.72 21.82 24.08
C HIS A 339 10.32 21.62 23.46
N PHE A 340 9.91 20.39 23.16
CA PHE A 340 8.51 20.09 22.87
C PHE A 340 7.61 20.03 24.11
N CYS A 341 8.19 20.07 25.32
CA CYS A 341 7.46 20.01 26.59
C CYS A 341 6.49 18.82 26.68
N ASP A 342 6.86 17.69 26.09
CA ASP A 342 6.02 16.50 25.97
C ASP A 342 6.65 15.37 26.77
N LEU A 343 6.19 15.21 28.02
CA LEU A 343 6.76 14.26 28.96
C LEU A 343 6.60 12.81 28.48
N SER A 344 5.43 12.47 27.95
CA SER A 344 5.13 11.14 27.40
C SER A 344 6.09 10.78 26.28
N PHE A 345 6.38 11.73 25.38
CA PHE A 345 7.34 11.53 24.31
C PHE A 345 8.78 11.34 24.82
N ILE A 346 9.21 12.11 25.83
CA ILE A 346 10.56 11.98 26.42
C ILE A 346 10.74 10.63 27.12
N ILE A 347 9.73 10.16 27.84
CA ILE A 347 9.74 8.84 28.48
C ILE A 347 9.86 7.76 27.39
N ALA A 348 9.01 7.81 26.36
CA ALA A 348 9.05 6.84 25.28
C ALA A 348 10.41 6.84 24.55
N LEU A 349 11.02 8.02 24.38
CA LEU A 349 12.35 8.18 23.80
C LEU A 349 13.45 7.57 24.69
N HIS A 350 13.32 7.71 26.01
CA HIS A 350 14.23 7.09 26.98
C HIS A 350 14.14 5.55 26.93
N ASP A 351 12.94 4.98 26.78
CA ASP A 351 12.75 3.53 26.72
C ASP A 351 13.43 2.87 25.51
N ILE A 352 13.67 3.63 24.42
CA ILE A 352 14.39 3.12 23.24
C ILE A 352 15.88 2.93 23.56
N ASP A 353 16.48 3.85 24.31
CA ASP A 353 17.90 3.81 24.71
C ASP A 353 18.05 4.17 26.19
N PRO A 354 17.88 3.17 27.08
CA PRO A 354 18.01 3.36 28.52
C PRO A 354 19.45 3.67 28.97
N GLY A 355 20.46 3.44 28.11
CA GLY A 355 21.80 3.04 28.52
C GLY A 355 22.76 4.12 29.03
N ALA A 356 22.49 5.43 28.92
CA ALA A 356 23.50 6.42 29.32
C ALA A 356 22.93 7.78 29.72
N CYS A 357 22.64 7.98 31.01
CA CYS A 357 22.52 9.30 31.68
C CYS A 357 21.65 10.39 31.01
N ARG A 358 20.84 10.07 29.99
CA ARG A 358 20.10 11.05 29.18
C ARG A 358 18.95 11.66 29.96
N LEU A 359 18.20 10.88 30.75
CA LEU A 359 17.08 11.43 31.51
C LEU A 359 17.56 12.41 32.59
N TYR A 360 18.67 12.10 33.26
CA TYR A 360 19.29 13.01 34.23
C TYR A 360 19.89 14.27 33.59
N ALA A 361 20.59 14.13 32.45
CA ALA A 361 21.09 15.29 31.72
C ALA A 361 19.96 16.18 31.17
N LEU A 362 18.89 15.57 30.68
CA LEU A 362 17.66 16.27 30.29
C LEU A 362 17.00 16.95 31.48
N PHE A 363 16.93 16.27 32.63
CA PHE A 363 16.41 16.82 33.87
C PHE A 363 17.15 18.11 34.25
N LEU A 364 18.49 18.06 34.28
CA LEU A 364 19.30 19.25 34.56
C LEU A 364 19.07 20.37 33.54
N HIS A 365 18.93 20.04 32.25
CA HIS A 365 18.63 21.01 31.21
C HIS A 365 17.28 21.70 31.44
N VAL A 366 16.20 20.93 31.64
CA VAL A 366 14.83 21.43 31.86
C VAL A 366 14.73 22.25 33.15
N MET A 367 15.44 21.82 34.20
CA MET A 367 15.49 22.59 35.45
C MET A 367 16.34 23.86 35.33
N GLY A 368 17.25 23.89 34.36
CA GLY A 368 18.10 25.01 33.96
C GLY A 368 17.38 26.33 33.72
N THR A 369 18.11 27.43 33.91
CA THR A 369 17.66 28.79 33.54
C THR A 369 17.68 29.02 32.04
N SER A 370 18.47 28.25 31.29
CA SER A 370 18.56 28.33 29.82
C SER A 370 17.38 27.68 29.11
N PHE A 371 16.60 26.82 29.79
CA PHE A 371 15.48 26.11 29.18
C PHE A 371 14.37 27.05 28.74
N SER A 372 14.04 28.06 29.55
CA SER A 372 13.04 29.08 29.25
C SER A 372 13.43 30.00 28.10
N ASN A 373 14.72 30.05 27.74
CA ASN A 373 15.24 30.91 26.68
C ASN A 373 15.39 30.17 25.34
N GLY A 374 15.09 28.87 25.28
CA GLY A 374 15.11 28.09 24.05
C GLY A 374 13.89 28.38 23.17
N SER A 375 14.02 28.19 21.85
CA SER A 375 12.89 28.28 20.93
C SER A 375 11.89 27.15 21.21
N LEU A 376 10.83 27.47 21.96
CA LEU A 376 9.68 26.59 22.15
C LEU A 376 8.97 26.47 20.79
N ARG A 377 8.95 25.27 20.22
CA ARG A 377 8.47 25.07 18.84
C ARG A 377 6.94 25.01 18.70
N HIS A 378 6.20 25.02 19.80
CA HIS A 378 4.73 24.98 19.77
C HIS A 378 4.13 26.13 20.60
N SER A 379 3.31 26.92 19.90
CA SER A 379 2.33 27.89 20.40
C SER A 379 2.80 29.32 20.71
N GLU A 380 2.39 30.24 19.83
CA GLU A 380 2.32 31.69 20.07
C GLU A 380 1.29 32.08 21.16
N SER A 381 0.56 31.13 21.75
CA SER A 381 -0.58 31.41 22.63
C SER A 381 -0.53 30.79 24.04
N LYS A 382 0.58 30.18 24.48
CA LYS A 382 0.65 29.61 25.85
C LYS A 382 2.00 29.82 26.52
N SER A 383 2.15 30.94 27.23
CA SER A 383 3.36 31.30 27.98
C SER A 383 3.68 30.41 29.20
N GLU A 384 2.82 29.45 29.54
CA GLU A 384 2.92 28.64 30.78
C GLU A 384 3.17 27.14 30.56
N GLU A 385 3.07 26.59 29.35
CA GLU A 385 3.21 25.13 29.11
C GLU A 385 4.56 24.57 29.56
N TRP A 386 5.65 25.34 29.40
CA TRP A 386 6.98 24.92 29.84
C TRP A 386 7.13 24.91 31.37
N GLN A 387 6.36 25.73 32.10
CA GLN A 387 6.36 25.74 33.57
C GLN A 387 5.66 24.51 34.11
N ASP A 388 4.53 24.14 33.53
CA ASP A 388 3.78 22.94 33.92
C ASP A 388 4.57 21.67 33.56
N PHE A 389 5.15 21.62 32.36
CA PHE A 389 6.09 20.57 32.00
C PHE A 389 7.28 20.48 32.97
N LYS A 390 7.86 21.62 33.38
CA LYS A 390 8.95 21.65 34.37
C LYS A 390 8.50 21.10 35.73
N LYS A 391 7.28 21.41 36.19
CA LYS A 391 6.71 20.83 37.43
C LYS A 391 6.53 19.32 37.29
N GLU A 392 5.96 18.84 36.19
CA GLU A 392 5.74 17.41 35.94
C GLU A 392 7.06 16.64 35.85
N PHE A 393 8.02 17.16 35.08
CA PHE A 393 9.33 16.54 34.93
C PHE A 393 10.13 16.53 36.24
N TYR A 394 9.91 17.56 37.07
CA TYR A 394 10.45 17.62 38.41
C TYR A 394 9.86 16.55 39.35
N GLN A 395 8.54 16.31 39.30
CA GLN A 395 7.92 15.22 40.05
C GLN A 395 8.44 13.85 39.59
N LEU A 396 8.63 13.66 38.28
CA LEU A 396 9.26 12.45 37.76
C LEU A 396 10.69 12.28 38.29
N GLY A 397 11.50 13.34 38.25
CA GLY A 397 12.87 13.30 38.78
C GLY A 397 12.95 12.97 40.28
N LYS A 398 11.96 13.42 41.08
CA LYS A 398 11.82 13.02 42.48
C LYS A 398 11.54 11.53 42.65
N GLN A 399 10.58 11.00 41.89
CA GLN A 399 10.23 9.57 41.93
C GLN A 399 11.42 8.68 41.56
N LEU A 400 12.28 9.14 40.65
CA LEU A 400 13.47 8.43 40.21
C LEU A 400 14.71 8.69 41.10
N ASN A 401 14.56 9.35 42.26
CA ASN A 401 15.65 9.70 43.19
C ASN A 401 16.80 10.52 42.56
N TYR A 402 16.51 11.31 41.52
CA TYR A 402 17.51 12.18 40.88
C TYR A 402 17.73 13.51 41.61
N VAL A 403 16.90 13.84 42.61
CA VAL A 403 16.92 15.13 43.29
C VAL A 403 17.47 15.00 44.71
N ASP A 404 18.73 15.39 44.90
CA ASP A 404 19.32 15.49 46.24
C ASP A 404 18.96 16.82 46.94
N LYS A 405 19.21 16.94 48.25
CA LYS A 405 18.88 18.14 49.04
C LYS A 405 19.56 19.43 48.53
N LYS A 406 20.73 19.33 47.91
CA LYS A 406 21.50 20.47 47.40
C LYS A 406 20.96 20.92 46.04
N LEU A 407 20.65 19.97 45.16
CA LEU A 407 19.99 20.21 43.88
C LEU A 407 18.58 20.75 44.09
N GLN A 408 17.84 20.20 45.05
CA GLN A 408 16.56 20.70 45.53
C GLN A 408 16.64 22.18 45.92
N HIS A 409 17.58 22.52 46.81
CA HIS A 409 17.81 23.90 47.23
C HIS A 409 18.24 24.82 46.07
N GLN A 410 19.00 24.32 45.09
CA GLN A 410 19.35 25.10 43.90
C GLN A 410 18.14 25.37 43.00
N ILE A 411 17.28 24.37 42.81
CA ILE A 411 16.02 24.48 42.05
C ILE A 411 15.08 25.49 42.71
N ASP A 412 14.81 25.32 44.01
CA ASP A 412 13.85 26.14 44.75
C ASP A 412 14.28 27.61 44.79
N ASN A 413 15.59 27.87 44.89
CA ASN A 413 16.15 29.21 44.93
C ASN A 413 16.59 29.76 43.56
N LYS A 414 16.26 29.08 42.46
CA LYS A 414 16.64 29.45 41.08
C LYS A 414 18.15 29.73 40.91
N LEU A 415 18.98 29.03 41.68
CA LEU A 415 20.44 29.16 41.64
C LEU A 415 21.03 28.38 40.46
N PRO A 416 22.15 28.83 39.87
CA PRO A 416 22.79 28.11 38.78
C PRO A 416 23.21 26.70 39.21
N PHE A 417 22.88 25.73 38.36
CA PHE A 417 23.22 24.32 38.56
C PHE A 417 24.73 24.11 38.53
N ARG A 418 25.32 23.81 39.68
CA ARG A 418 26.69 23.30 39.78
C ARG A 418 26.61 21.86 40.24
N CYS A 419 26.43 20.94 39.29
CA CYS A 419 26.41 19.51 39.60
C CYS A 419 27.81 19.03 40.00
N ILE A 420 27.95 18.62 41.26
CA ILE A 420 29.02 17.74 41.72
C ILE A 420 28.29 16.48 42.19
N PRO A 421 28.32 15.38 41.43
CA PRO A 421 27.61 14.15 41.79
C PRO A 421 28.13 13.62 43.13
N LYS A 422 27.23 13.35 44.08
CA LYS A 422 27.60 12.73 45.36
C LYS A 422 27.39 11.22 45.29
N ASN A 423 28.49 10.48 45.44
CA ASN A 423 28.57 9.05 45.69
C ASN A 423 27.91 8.10 44.69
N ILE A 424 28.59 7.87 43.57
CA ILE A 424 28.95 6.52 43.13
C ILE A 424 30.44 6.63 42.77
N GLN A 425 31.26 5.66 43.15
CA GLN A 425 32.72 5.68 42.99
C GLN A 425 33.25 5.84 41.56
N GLN A 426 32.47 6.21 40.54
CA GLN A 426 33.01 6.50 39.19
C GLN A 426 32.26 7.61 38.40
N PRO A 427 32.14 8.87 38.87
CA PRO A 427 31.63 9.95 38.02
C PRO A 427 32.66 10.35 36.94
N GLN A 428 33.95 10.06 37.19
CA GLN A 428 35.06 10.37 36.29
C GLN A 428 35.17 9.43 35.09
N GLN A 429 34.53 8.25 35.10
CA GLN A 429 34.42 7.41 33.89
C GLN A 429 33.30 7.89 32.96
N HIS A 430 32.22 8.47 33.49
CA HIS A 430 31.06 8.87 32.68
C HIS A 430 31.28 10.12 31.82
N PHE A 431 32.30 10.93 32.11
CA PHE A 431 32.68 12.08 31.26
C PHE A 431 34.00 11.89 30.48
N LYS A 432 34.94 11.03 30.93
CA LYS A 432 36.16 10.73 30.16
C LYS A 432 35.92 10.00 28.84
N ILE A 433 34.80 9.29 28.68
CA ILE A 433 34.42 8.68 27.39
C ILE A 433 34.07 9.74 26.33
N PHE A 434 33.79 10.99 26.73
CA PHE A 434 33.44 12.08 25.83
C PHE A 434 34.59 13.07 25.54
N GLU A 435 35.75 12.89 26.18
CA GLU A 435 36.96 13.72 25.95
C GLU A 435 38.06 13.00 25.15
N CYS A 436 37.89 11.74 24.78
CA CYS A 436 38.76 11.05 23.83
C CYS A 436 38.02 10.75 22.51
N ASN A 437 38.59 11.28 21.43
CA ASN A 437 38.41 10.94 20.01
C ASN A 437 37.53 11.88 19.16
N THR A 438 37.88 13.16 19.16
CA THR A 438 38.07 13.89 17.89
C THR A 438 39.50 13.65 17.38
N SER A 439 39.74 12.50 16.76
CA SER A 439 40.77 12.27 15.72
C SER A 439 40.86 10.77 15.41
N ASP A 440 40.71 10.47 14.12
CA ASP A 440 41.15 9.30 13.35
C ASP A 440 41.31 7.90 13.99
N SER A 441 40.62 6.97 13.31
CA SER A 441 41.03 5.59 12.99
C SER A 441 40.98 4.50 14.08
N SER A 442 40.41 3.36 13.66
CA SER A 442 40.43 2.01 14.26
C SER A 442 39.52 1.71 15.48
N ILE A 443 38.61 0.77 15.27
CA ILE A 443 37.90 0.00 16.31
C ILE A 443 38.94 -0.92 17.00
N PRO A 444 38.83 -1.27 18.30
CA PRO A 444 38.26 -2.60 18.62
C PRO A 444 37.54 -2.76 20.00
N THR A 445 36.48 -3.58 19.96
CA THR A 445 35.95 -4.61 20.91
C THR A 445 35.72 -4.36 22.42
N LEU A 446 34.59 -4.92 22.89
CA LEU A 446 34.14 -5.05 24.28
C LEU A 446 34.77 -6.24 25.05
N SER A 447 35.03 -6.02 26.36
CA SER A 447 35.07 -7.00 27.50
C SER A 447 36.41 -7.72 27.82
N PRO A 448 36.68 -8.21 29.06
CA PRO A 448 36.49 -7.68 30.43
C PRO A 448 37.75 -7.84 31.33
N PHE A 449 38.12 -6.88 32.20
CA PHE A 449 39.12 -7.11 33.29
C PHE A 449 38.77 -6.24 34.51
N SER A 450 38.35 -6.82 35.64
CA SER A 450 39.16 -7.34 36.77
C SER A 450 39.94 -6.23 37.49
N PHE A 451 39.47 -5.86 38.69
CA PHE A 451 40.25 -5.12 39.67
C PHE A 451 41.02 -6.15 40.50
N ASP A 452 42.34 -6.17 40.36
CA ASP A 452 43.25 -6.61 41.40
C ASP A 452 44.63 -5.94 41.21
N ASN A 453 45.18 -5.50 42.34
CA ASN A 453 46.58 -5.10 42.63
C ASN A 453 46.95 -3.61 42.45
N ILE A 454 47.08 -2.82 43.55
CA ILE A 454 48.28 -2.63 44.42
C ILE A 454 49.31 -1.72 43.70
N ILE A 455 49.73 -0.52 44.13
CA ILE A 455 49.83 0.25 45.41
C ILE A 455 49.39 1.69 45.16
#